data_AF-A0A9X1VY84-F1
#
_entry.id   AF-A0A9X1VY84-F1
#
_cell.length_a   1.000
_cell.length_b   1.000
_cell.length_c   1.000
_cell.angle_alpha   90.00
_cell.angle_beta   90.00
_cell.angle_gamma   90.00
#
_symmetry.space_group_name_H-M   'P 1'
#
loop_
_entity.id
_entity.type
_entity.pdbx_description
1 polymer ?
#
loop_
_entity_poly.entity_id
_entity_poly.type
_entity_poly.pdbx_seq_one_letter_code
_entity_poly.pdbx_strand_id
1 'polypeptide(L)'
;MTRRLISSGSTFEQEIGYSRAVVDGDWVFVSGTTGFDYASMTIAEGLPEQTEQCLKNIEAALQQAGASLRDVVRVTYVLPHGPDFPQCWPVLRKYFGEVRPAAMMISAQLLDPRMRIEIEVTARKGAGA
;
A
#
# COMPACT_ATOMS: atom_id res chain seq x y z
N MET A 1 14.22 -8.68 19.18
CA MET A 1 14.34 -8.79 17.72
C MET A 1 14.79 -7.44 17.18
N THR A 2 15.56 -7.41 16.10
CA THR A 2 16.14 -6.16 15.56
C THR A 2 15.21 -5.57 14.53
N ARG A 3 14.82 -4.30 14.72
CA ARG A 3 14.11 -3.48 13.73
C ARG A 3 14.84 -3.53 12.39
N ARG A 4 14.13 -3.81 11.29
CA ARG A 4 14.67 -3.83 9.92
C ARG A 4 13.92 -2.86 9.02
N LEU A 5 14.66 -2.08 8.25
CA LEU A 5 14.11 -1.15 7.26
C LEU A 5 14.12 -1.80 5.88
N ILE A 6 13.03 -1.64 5.14
CA ILE A 6 12.90 -2.05 3.74
C ILE A 6 12.87 -0.77 2.91
N SER A 7 13.72 -0.73 1.89
CA SER A 7 13.81 0.38 0.95
C SER A 7 13.27 -0.06 -0.41
N SER A 8 12.57 0.85 -1.09
CA SER A 8 12.20 0.71 -2.50
C SER A 8 13.24 1.32 -3.45
N GLY A 9 14.30 1.96 -2.92
CA GLY A 9 15.29 2.69 -3.72
C GLY A 9 14.81 4.05 -4.23
N SER A 10 13.60 4.49 -3.84
CA SER A 10 13.08 5.82 -4.18
C SER A 10 13.88 6.93 -3.50
N THR A 11 14.17 8.00 -4.22
CA THR A 11 14.82 9.20 -3.68
C THR A 11 14.01 9.85 -2.56
N PHE A 12 12.68 9.72 -2.59
CA PHE A 12 11.78 10.25 -1.56
C PHE A 12 12.07 9.69 -0.17
N GLU A 13 12.56 8.45 -0.06
CA GLU A 13 12.91 7.86 1.24
C GLU A 13 14.02 8.65 1.94
N GLN A 14 14.96 9.20 1.17
CA GLN A 14 16.05 10.04 1.68
C GLN A 14 15.61 11.49 1.89
N GLU A 15 14.84 12.05 0.96
CA GLU A 15 14.44 13.47 0.99
C GLU A 15 13.34 13.76 2.04
N ILE A 16 12.37 12.85 2.21
CA ILE A 16 11.25 13.00 3.14
C ILE A 16 11.52 12.33 4.49
N GLY A 17 12.28 11.22 4.49
CA GLY A 17 12.64 10.50 5.71
C GLY A 17 11.66 9.41 6.11
N TYR A 18 11.45 8.43 5.23
CA TYR A 18 10.65 7.23 5.53
C TYR A 18 11.25 5.98 4.87
N SER A 19 10.81 4.79 5.29
CA SER A 19 11.16 3.52 4.64
C SER A 19 9.95 2.98 3.90
N ARG A 20 10.12 2.24 2.80
CA ARG A 20 9.00 1.54 2.13
C ARG A 20 8.22 0.69 3.12
N ALA A 21 8.92 -0.02 3.99
CA ALA A 21 8.32 -0.69 5.13
C ALA A 21 9.30 -0.80 6.31
N VAL A 22 8.75 -0.96 7.51
CA VAL A 22 9.51 -1.25 8.73
C VAL A 22 9.02 -2.59 9.28
N VAL A 23 9.97 -3.50 9.54
CA VAL A 23 9.72 -4.76 10.24
C VAL A 23 10.16 -4.60 11.68
N ASP A 24 9.27 -4.86 12.62
CA ASP A 24 9.54 -4.88 14.06
C ASP A 24 8.92 -6.13 14.70
N GLY A 25 9.77 -7.11 14.98
CA GLY A 25 9.32 -8.46 15.33
C GLY A 25 8.50 -9.09 14.19
N ASP A 26 7.29 -9.53 14.52
CA ASP A 26 6.34 -10.11 13.55
C ASP A 26 5.50 -9.04 12.83
N TRP A 27 5.58 -7.77 13.26
CA TRP A 27 4.84 -6.68 12.65
C TRP A 27 5.56 -6.13 11.42
N VAL A 28 4.79 -5.82 10.40
CA VAL A 28 5.24 -5.15 9.18
C VAL A 28 4.35 -3.93 8.95
N PHE A 29 4.97 -2.76 8.97
CA PHE A 29 4.32 -1.48 8.70
C PHE A 29 4.74 -1.03 7.31
N VAL A 30 3.83 -1.06 6.33
CA VAL A 30 4.08 -0.60 4.97
C VAL A 30 3.60 0.84 4.88
N SER A 31 4.48 1.73 4.43
CA SER A 31 4.17 3.14 4.28
C SER A 31 3.08 3.38 3.23
N GLY A 32 2.46 4.56 3.29
CA GLY A 32 1.56 5.06 2.27
C GLY A 32 2.13 4.83 0.86
N THR A 33 1.37 4.10 0.05
CA THR A 33 1.80 3.62 -1.26
C THR A 33 0.82 4.09 -2.31
N THR A 34 1.35 4.85 -3.27
CA THR A 34 0.62 5.45 -4.39
C THR A 34 0.75 4.60 -5.65
N GLY A 35 -0.10 4.84 -6.64
CA GLY A 35 -0.17 4.08 -7.90
C GLY A 35 0.97 4.31 -8.90
N PHE A 36 2.13 4.79 -8.46
CA PHE A 36 3.32 4.92 -9.30
C PHE A 36 3.92 3.55 -9.62
N ASP A 37 4.26 3.34 -10.89
CA ASP A 37 5.20 2.32 -11.29
C ASP A 37 6.62 2.88 -11.14
N TYR A 38 7.34 2.41 -10.13
CA TYR A 38 8.69 2.88 -9.83
C TYR A 38 9.75 2.38 -10.82
N ALA A 39 9.45 1.36 -11.64
CA ALA A 39 10.38 0.90 -12.66
C ALA A 39 10.38 1.83 -13.88
N SER A 40 9.19 2.28 -14.29
CA SER A 40 9.02 3.21 -15.42
C SER A 40 8.91 4.68 -14.99
N MET A 41 8.78 4.96 -13.70
CA MET A 41 8.50 6.29 -13.13
C MET A 41 7.25 6.93 -13.74
N THR A 42 6.23 6.11 -14.04
CA THR A 42 4.95 6.56 -14.59
C THR A 42 3.80 6.30 -13.62
N ILE A 43 2.67 6.96 -13.85
CA ILE A 43 1.43 6.76 -13.10
C ILE A 43 0.28 6.69 -14.09
N ALA A 44 -0.59 5.68 -13.96
CA ALA A 44 -1.77 5.55 -14.79
C ALA A 44 -2.78 6.67 -14.48
N GLU A 45 -3.63 7.05 -15.43
CA GLU A 45 -4.64 8.10 -15.19
C GLU A 45 -5.83 7.62 -14.35
N GLY A 46 -6.18 6.34 -14.50
CA GLY A 46 -7.38 5.74 -13.91
C GLY A 46 -7.17 5.26 -12.47
N LEU A 47 -8.22 5.43 -11.67
CA LEU A 47 -8.25 5.02 -10.27
C LEU A 47 -8.11 3.48 -10.11
N PRO A 48 -8.77 2.61 -10.90
CA PRO A 48 -8.59 1.16 -10.79
C PRO A 48 -7.14 0.72 -11.07
N GLU A 49 -6.51 1.28 -12.10
CA GLU A 49 -5.13 0.96 -12.49
C GLU A 49 -4.14 1.40 -11.41
N GLN A 50 -4.32 2.60 -10.85
CA GLN A 50 -3.52 3.05 -9.72
C GLN A 50 -3.74 2.18 -8.48
N THR A 51 -4.97 1.73 -8.22
CA THR A 51 -5.28 0.81 -7.10
C THR A 51 -4.52 -0.51 -7.24
N GLU A 52 -4.53 -1.10 -8.43
CA GLU A 52 -3.79 -2.33 -8.74
C GLU A 52 -2.28 -2.12 -8.55
N GLN A 53 -1.74 -0.99 -9.02
CA GLN A 53 -0.33 -0.68 -8.85
C GLN A 53 0.06 -0.47 -7.37
N CYS A 54 -0.79 0.18 -6.57
CA CYS A 54 -0.58 0.30 -5.12
C CYS A 54 -0.42 -1.09 -4.48
N LEU A 55 -1.34 -2.01 -4.78
CA LEU A 55 -1.35 -3.34 -4.19
C LEU A 55 -0.16 -4.19 -4.62
N LYS A 56 0.29 -4.09 -5.88
CA LYS A 56 1.54 -4.72 -6.36
C LYS A 56 2.76 -4.21 -5.60
N ASN A 57 2.86 -2.89 -5.42
CA ASN A 57 3.97 -2.27 -4.69
C ASN A 57 3.97 -2.70 -3.21
N ILE A 58 2.79 -2.76 -2.59
CA ILE A 58 2.61 -3.24 -1.21
C ILE A 58 2.99 -4.72 -1.10
N GLU A 59 2.53 -5.56 -2.02
CA GLU A 59 2.85 -6.98 -2.05
C GLU A 59 4.37 -7.21 -2.15
N ALA A 60 5.05 -6.48 -3.03
CA ALA A 60 6.51 -6.55 -3.16
C ALA A 60 7.22 -6.16 -1.85
N ALA A 61 6.74 -5.12 -1.15
CA ALA A 61 7.29 -4.72 0.16
C ALA A 61 7.06 -5.79 1.23
N LEU A 62 5.87 -6.39 1.28
CA LEU A 62 5.55 -7.47 2.20
C LEU A 62 6.41 -8.72 1.94
N GLN A 63 6.62 -9.08 0.67
CA GLN A 63 7.48 -10.20 0.29
C GLN A 63 8.93 -9.99 0.77
N GLN A 64 9.49 -8.79 0.59
CA GLN A 64 10.81 -8.45 1.15
C GLN A 64 10.83 -8.49 2.68
N ALA A 65 9.69 -8.27 3.33
CA ALA A 65 9.52 -8.40 4.77
C ALA A 65 9.46 -9.86 5.25
N GLY A 66 9.25 -10.82 4.36
CA GLY A 66 8.93 -12.21 4.69
C GLY A 66 7.48 -12.36 5.14
N ALA A 67 6.57 -11.58 4.55
CA ALA A 67 5.12 -11.61 4.76
C ALA A 67 4.40 -11.60 3.40
N SER A 68 3.08 -11.66 3.42
CA SER A 68 2.22 -11.63 2.24
C SER A 68 0.99 -10.76 2.45
N LEU A 69 0.21 -10.51 1.41
CA LEU A 69 -1.08 -9.83 1.55
C LEU A 69 -2.05 -10.56 2.49
N ARG A 70 -1.92 -11.88 2.67
CA ARG A 70 -2.73 -12.64 3.63
C ARG A 70 -2.46 -12.27 5.08
N ASP A 71 -1.27 -11.72 5.36
CA ASP A 71 -0.87 -11.28 6.68
C ASP A 71 -1.37 -9.86 7.02
N VAL A 72 -2.00 -9.16 6.06
CA VAL A 72 -2.53 -7.81 6.26
C VAL A 72 -3.73 -7.88 7.20
N VAL A 73 -3.62 -7.17 8.33
CA VAL A 73 -4.67 -7.09 9.35
C VAL A 73 -5.42 -5.77 9.32
N ARG A 74 -4.80 -4.72 8.75
CA ARG A 74 -5.38 -3.39 8.63
C ARG A 74 -4.96 -2.71 7.32
N VAL A 75 -5.91 -2.01 6.71
CA VAL A 75 -5.70 -1.17 5.53
C VAL A 75 -6.37 0.18 5.70
N THR A 76 -5.68 1.24 5.30
CA THR A 76 -6.21 2.60 5.19
C THR A 76 -6.14 3.03 3.73
N TYR A 77 -7.26 3.52 3.20
CA TYR A 77 -7.36 4.08 1.85
C TYR A 77 -7.54 5.59 1.95
N VAL A 78 -6.78 6.35 1.15
CA VAL A 78 -6.96 7.80 1.00
C VAL A 78 -7.16 8.11 -0.47
N LEU A 79 -8.23 8.82 -0.82
CA LEU A 79 -8.46 9.30 -2.18
C LEU A 79 -9.09 10.71 -2.19
N PRO A 80 -8.90 11.53 -3.25
CA PRO A 80 -9.43 12.89 -3.27
C PRO A 80 -10.97 12.97 -3.24
N HIS A 81 -11.64 12.08 -3.96
CA HIS A 81 -13.09 12.13 -4.17
C HIS A 81 -13.75 10.82 -3.72
N GLY A 82 -14.30 10.82 -2.51
CA GLY A 82 -14.93 9.64 -1.89
C GLY A 82 -15.96 8.89 -2.75
N PRO A 83 -16.85 9.57 -3.52
CA PRO A 83 -17.79 8.89 -4.42
C PRO A 83 -17.16 8.02 -5.52
N ASP A 84 -15.86 8.19 -5.82
CA ASP A 84 -15.16 7.36 -6.81
C ASP A 84 -14.66 6.04 -6.22
N PHE A 85 -14.64 5.90 -4.89
CA PHE A 85 -14.13 4.70 -4.21
C PHE A 85 -14.76 3.37 -4.69
N PRO A 86 -16.05 3.29 -5.07
CA PRO A 86 -16.62 2.08 -5.64
C PRO A 86 -15.90 1.55 -6.90
N GLN A 87 -15.21 2.41 -7.65
CA GLN A 87 -14.43 2.00 -8.82
C GLN A 87 -13.24 1.09 -8.43
N CYS A 88 -12.72 1.22 -7.21
CA CYS A 88 -11.64 0.37 -6.68
C CYS A 88 -12.11 -1.03 -6.29
N TRP A 89 -13.40 -1.22 -5.97
CA TRP A 89 -13.88 -2.45 -5.32
C TRP A 89 -13.56 -3.75 -6.07
N PRO A 90 -13.65 -3.84 -7.41
CA PRO A 90 -13.27 -5.06 -8.11
C PRO A 90 -11.80 -5.44 -7.89
N VAL A 91 -10.91 -4.44 -7.90
CA VAL A 91 -9.48 -4.62 -7.65
C VAL A 91 -9.25 -4.98 -6.17
N LEU A 92 -9.85 -4.23 -5.24
CA LEU A 92 -9.72 -4.55 -3.81
C LEU A 92 -10.21 -5.96 -3.49
N ARG A 93 -11.32 -6.41 -4.09
CA ARG A 93 -11.87 -7.75 -3.89
C ARG A 93 -10.94 -8.84 -4.43
N LYS A 94 -10.25 -8.60 -5.55
CA LYS A 94 -9.25 -9.52 -6.11
C LYS A 94 -8.12 -9.82 -5.11
N TYR A 95 -7.67 -8.82 -4.35
CA TYR A 95 -6.53 -8.96 -3.42
C TYR A 95 -6.94 -9.27 -1.98
N PHE A 96 -7.98 -8.62 -1.48
CA PHE A 96 -8.40 -8.69 -0.07
C PHE A 96 -9.72 -9.42 0.15
N GLY A 97 -10.35 -9.97 -0.89
CA GLY A 97 -11.66 -10.63 -0.78
C GLY A 97 -11.71 -11.73 0.29
N GLU A 98 -10.69 -12.57 0.35
CA GLU A 98 -10.55 -13.61 1.38
C GLU A 98 -9.80 -13.11 2.63
N VAL A 99 -8.87 -12.17 2.48
CA VAL A 99 -8.05 -11.64 3.57
C VAL A 99 -8.89 -10.84 4.57
N ARG A 100 -9.81 -10.01 4.07
CA ARG A 100 -10.78 -9.21 4.85
C ARG A 100 -10.13 -8.42 6.02
N PRO A 101 -9.10 -7.59 5.76
CA PRO A 101 -8.49 -6.79 6.81
C PRO A 101 -9.47 -5.76 7.38
N ALA A 102 -9.21 -5.29 8.60
CA ALA A 102 -9.89 -4.09 9.12
C ALA A 102 -9.60 -2.92 8.18
N ALA A 103 -10.63 -2.16 7.80
CA ALA A 103 -10.52 -1.18 6.71
C ALA A 103 -11.10 0.18 7.11
N MET A 104 -10.43 1.24 6.67
CA MET A 104 -10.91 2.63 6.75
C MET A 104 -10.64 3.35 5.42
N MET A 105 -11.59 4.16 4.96
CA MET A 105 -11.44 5.03 3.80
C MET A 105 -11.57 6.49 4.23
N ILE A 106 -10.66 7.35 3.76
CA ILE A 106 -10.62 8.78 3.99
C ILE A 106 -10.69 9.50 2.64
N SER A 107 -11.52 10.54 2.56
CA SER A 107 -11.51 11.47 1.42
C SER A 107 -10.63 12.68 1.75
N ALA A 108 -9.48 12.82 1.08
CA ALA A 108 -8.54 13.92 1.27
C ALA A 108 -7.66 14.14 0.03
N GLN A 109 -7.15 15.36 -0.16
CA GLN A 109 -6.19 15.64 -1.24
C GLN A 109 -4.88 14.86 -1.03
N LEU A 110 -4.27 14.45 -2.14
CA LEU A 110 -2.98 13.75 -2.18
C LEU A 110 -1.86 14.71 -2.60
N LEU A 111 -0.61 14.30 -2.34
CA LEU A 111 0.59 15.14 -2.57
C LEU A 111 0.74 15.58 -4.03
N ASP A 112 0.49 14.68 -4.97
CA ASP A 112 0.54 14.95 -6.41
C ASP A 112 -0.87 14.86 -7.00
N PRO A 113 -1.34 15.87 -7.77
CA PRO A 113 -2.68 15.88 -8.35
C PRO A 113 -2.97 14.72 -9.33
N ARG A 114 -1.93 14.03 -9.82
CA ARG A 114 -2.06 12.83 -10.65
C ARG A 114 -2.43 11.60 -9.81
N MET A 115 -2.15 11.60 -8.51
CA MET A 115 -2.50 10.50 -7.62
C MET A 115 -4.02 10.48 -7.39
N ARG A 116 -4.61 9.30 -7.55
CA ARG A 116 -6.03 9.05 -7.35
C ARG A 116 -6.31 8.27 -6.07
N ILE A 117 -5.33 7.51 -5.60
CA ILE A 117 -5.41 6.75 -4.36
C ILE A 117 -4.02 6.55 -3.74
N GLU A 118 -4.01 6.52 -2.42
CA GLU A 118 -2.89 6.08 -1.60
C GLU A 118 -3.38 5.02 -0.60
N ILE A 119 -2.59 3.96 -0.44
CA ILE A 119 -2.94 2.82 0.42
C ILE A 119 -1.82 2.58 1.43
N GLU A 120 -2.18 2.50 2.70
CA GLU A 120 -1.29 2.11 3.79
C GLU A 120 -1.77 0.77 4.36
N VAL A 121 -0.85 -0.15 4.68
CA VAL A 121 -1.20 -1.41 5.33
C VAL A 121 -0.35 -1.72 6.55
N THR A 122 -0.96 -2.40 7.51
CA THR A 122 -0.28 -3.07 8.61
C THR A 122 -0.49 -4.57 8.48
N ALA A 123 0.59 -5.33 8.53
CA ALA A 123 0.57 -6.78 8.51
C ALA A 123 1.23 -7.37 9.75
N ARG A 124 0.84 -8.59 10.10
CA ARG A 124 1.49 -9.39 11.14
C ARG A 124 1.78 -10.77 10.56
N LYS A 125 3.05 -11.14 10.49
CA LYS A 125 3.49 -12.43 9.91
C LYS A 125 2.75 -13.60 10.57
N GLY A 126 2.26 -14.51 9.74
CA GLY A 126 1.52 -15.70 10.17
C GLY A 126 0.09 -15.41 10.60
N ALA A 127 -0.44 -14.20 10.41
CA ALA A 127 -1.84 -13.91 10.69
C ALA A 127 -2.80 -14.52 9.66
N GLY A 128 -2.32 -14.76 8.44
CA GLY A 128 -3.10 -15.32 7.34
C GLY A 128 -2.92 -16.83 7.11
N ALA A 129 -2.25 -17.52 8.04
CA ALA A 129 -2.11 -18.98 8.07
C ALA A 129 -3.43 -19.65 8.45
#